data_AF-A0A5B2YJX6-F1
#
_entry.id   AF-A0A5B2YJX6-F1
#
_cell.length_a   1.000
_cell.length_b   1.000
_cell.length_c   1.000
_cell.angle_alpha   90.00
_cell.angle_beta   90.00
_cell.angle_gamma   90.00
#
_symmetry.space_group_name_H-M   'P 1'
#
loop_
_entity.id
_entity.type
_entity.pdbx_description
1 polymer ?
#
loop_
_entity_poly.entity_id
_entity_poly.type
_entity_poly.pdbx_seq_one_letter_code
_entity_poly.pdbx_strand_id
1 'polypeptide(L)'
;LVFQDNPVTGDRRISGSLASLAGLESALESDDPAGVDAAIARIVMLHTAILGYGGVPLIWMGDEVGMLNDDWQRDPGHADDNRWVH
;
A
#
# COMPACT_ATOMS: atom_id res chain seq x y z
N LEU A 1 4.03 4.55 -5.52
CA LEU A 1 5.20 4.75 -6.41
C LEU A 1 4.87 4.26 -7.82
N VAL A 2 5.38 4.89 -8.87
CA VAL A 2 5.19 4.39 -10.25
C VAL A 2 6.14 3.22 -10.50
N PHE A 3 5.61 2.10 -11.01
CA PHE A 3 6.39 0.93 -11.39
C PHE A 3 6.32 0.73 -12.91
N GLN A 4 7.51 0.63 -13.52
CA GLN A 4 7.71 0.23 -14.92
C GLN A 4 6.86 1.04 -15.91
N ASP A 5 7.09 2.35 -15.87
CA ASP A 5 6.54 3.29 -16.85
C ASP A 5 7.01 2.93 -18.26
N ASN A 6 6.06 2.67 -19.15
CA ASN A 6 6.32 2.37 -20.55
C ASN A 6 6.04 3.62 -21.39
N PRO A 7 7.07 4.35 -21.88
CA PRO A 7 6.87 5.59 -22.61
C PRO A 7 6.27 5.40 -24.01
N VAL A 8 6.28 4.17 -24.55
CA VAL A 8 5.70 3.87 -25.86
C VAL A 8 4.18 3.70 -25.77
N THR A 9 3.70 3.08 -24.69
CA THR A 9 2.27 2.78 -24.49
C THR A 9 1.59 3.70 -23.48
N GLY A 10 2.36 4.39 -22.65
CA GLY A 10 1.87 5.15 -21.48
C GLY A 10 1.46 4.28 -20.28
N ASP A 11 1.74 2.97 -20.32
CA ASP A 11 1.40 2.04 -19.23
C ASP A 11 2.22 2.33 -17.98
N ARG A 12 1.54 2.36 -16.82
CA ARG A 12 2.14 2.59 -15.52
C ARG A 12 1.44 1.75 -14.48
N ARG A 13 2.19 1.07 -13.62
CA ARG A 13 1.66 0.37 -12.44
C ARG A 13 2.03 1.11 -11.17
N ILE A 14 1.46 0.66 -10.06
CA ILE A 14 1.68 1.24 -8.74
C ILE A 14 2.25 0.17 -7.82
N SER A 15 3.30 0.55 -7.11
CA SER A 15 3.82 -0.15 -5.92
C SER A 15 3.51 0.66 -4.68
N GLY A 16 3.07 -0.02 -3.62
CA GLY A 16 2.90 0.48 -2.26
C GLY A 16 2.10 -0.50 -1.40
N SER A 17 2.32 -0.49 -0.08
CA SER A 17 1.53 -1.30 0.85
C SER A 17 0.08 -0.81 0.93
N LEU A 18 -0.85 -1.65 1.39
CA LEU A 18 -2.26 -1.28 1.52
C LEU A 18 -2.43 -0.02 2.38
N ALA A 19 -1.77 0.01 3.54
CA ALA A 19 -1.88 1.12 4.48
C ALA A 19 -1.40 2.44 3.88
N SER A 20 -0.26 2.41 3.19
CA SER A 20 0.34 3.57 2.52
C SER A 20 -0.56 4.08 1.38
N LEU A 21 -1.07 3.17 0.54
CA LEU A 21 -1.98 3.52 -0.55
C LEU A 21 -3.36 4.00 -0.07
N ALA A 22 -3.84 3.50 1.07
CA ALA A 22 -5.07 3.95 1.71
C ALA A 22 -4.95 5.31 2.41
N GLY A 23 -3.72 5.86 2.50
CA GLY A 23 -3.42 7.18 3.03
C GLY A 23 -2.94 7.22 4.48
N LEU A 24 -2.69 6.06 5.12
CA LEU A 24 -2.27 6.00 6.52
C LEU A 24 -0.88 6.61 6.71
N GLU A 25 0.07 6.27 5.83
CA GLU A 25 1.45 6.81 5.88
C GLU A 25 1.45 8.35 5.86
N SER A 26 0.78 8.93 4.86
CA SER A 26 0.66 10.39 4.70
C SER A 26 -0.02 11.07 5.90
N ALA A 27 -1.08 10.47 6.44
CA ALA A 27 -1.78 11.03 7.60
C ALA A 27 -0.92 11.00 8.87
N LEU A 28 -0.09 9.97 9.06
CA LEU A 28 0.85 9.88 10.16
C LEU A 28 1.99 10.89 10.02
N GLU A 29 2.56 11.02 8.82
CA GLU A 29 3.63 11.99 8.54
C GLU A 29 3.20 13.44 8.74
N SER A 30 1.92 13.73 8.50
CA SER A 30 1.33 15.07 8.63
C SER A 30 0.69 15.35 9.99
N ASP A 31 0.74 14.39 10.93
CA ASP A 31 0.07 14.48 12.24
C ASP A 31 -1.40 14.89 12.10
N ASP A 32 -2.14 14.22 11.19
CA ASP A 32 -3.56 14.44 10.92
C ASP A 32 -4.43 13.30 11.49
N PRO A 33 -4.97 13.46 12.73
CA PRO A 33 -5.79 12.41 13.36
C PRO A 33 -7.04 12.07 12.55
N ALA A 34 -7.66 13.05 11.89
CA ALA A 34 -8.85 12.82 11.08
C ALA A 34 -8.49 12.03 9.81
N GLY A 35 -7.32 12.33 9.22
CA GLY A 35 -6.73 11.57 8.12
C GLY A 35 -6.44 10.12 8.51
N VAL A 36 -5.89 9.88 9.71
CA VAL A 36 -5.61 8.55 10.24
C VAL A 36 -6.91 7.74 10.37
N ASP A 37 -7.94 8.32 11.01
CA ASP A 37 -9.25 7.67 11.15
C ASP A 37 -9.87 7.33 9.79
N ALA A 38 -9.78 8.25 8.84
CA ALA A 38 -10.28 8.03 7.49
C ALA A 38 -9.50 6.93 6.75
N ALA A 39 -8.18 6.86 6.91
CA ALA A 39 -7.35 5.82 6.31
C ALA A 39 -7.67 4.44 6.90
N ILE A 40 -7.81 4.33 8.23
CA ILE A 40 -8.22 3.10 8.91
C ILE A 40 -9.59 2.64 8.40
N ALA A 41 -10.56 3.56 8.30
CA ALA A 41 -11.89 3.24 7.77
C ALA A 41 -11.83 2.69 6.33
N ARG A 42 -10.96 3.23 5.48
CA ARG A 42 -10.75 2.71 4.11
C ARG A 42 -10.13 1.30 4.12
N ILE A 43 -9.10 1.06 4.94
CA ILE A 43 -8.46 -0.26 5.07
C ILE A 43 -9.48 -1.31 5.53
N VAL A 44 -10.28 -0.99 6.56
CA VAL A 44 -11.32 -1.88 7.07
C VAL A 44 -12.40 -2.13 6.03
N MET A 45 -12.81 -1.10 5.27
CA MET A 45 -13.80 -1.24 4.21
C MET A 45 -13.33 -2.17 3.09
N LEU A 46 -12.07 -2.03 2.64
CA LEU A 46 -11.49 -2.89 1.60
C LEU A 46 -11.42 -4.36 2.05
N HIS A 47 -10.97 -4.60 3.28
CA HIS A 47 -10.99 -5.94 3.87
C HIS A 47 -12.41 -6.49 4.00
N THR A 48 -13.36 -5.68 4.45
CA THR A 48 -14.78 -6.06 4.56
C THR A 48 -15.33 -6.49 3.21
N ALA A 49 -14.99 -5.80 2.13
CA ALA A 49 -15.42 -6.15 0.78
C ALA A 49 -14.90 -7.52 0.34
N ILE A 50 -13.60 -7.81 0.53
CA ILE A 50 -13.03 -9.12 0.14
C ILE A 50 -13.50 -10.27 1.05
N LEU A 51 -13.71 -10.00 2.35
CA LEU A 51 -14.24 -10.97 3.31
C LEU A 51 -15.71 -11.31 3.02
N GLY A 52 -16.49 -10.32 2.58
CA GLY A 52 -17.92 -10.46 2.29
C GLY A 52 -18.25 -10.95 0.88
N TYR A 53 -17.27 -11.04 -0.04
CA TYR A 53 -17.52 -11.37 -1.44
C TYR A 53 -18.00 -12.81 -1.68
N GLY A 54 -17.52 -13.76 -0.88
CA GLY A 54 -17.77 -15.20 -1.07
C GLY A 54 -16.60 -15.88 -1.78
N GLY A 55 -15.75 -16.54 -1.00
CA GLY A 55 -14.49 -17.14 -1.45
C GLY A 55 -13.50 -17.25 -0.29
N VAL A 56 -12.25 -17.61 -0.58
CA VAL A 56 -11.16 -17.56 0.41
C VAL A 56 -10.51 -16.17 0.33
N PRO A 57 -10.66 -15.32 1.35
CA PRO A 57 -9.99 -14.03 1.38
C PRO A 57 -8.50 -14.23 1.58
N LEU A 58 -7.68 -13.63 0.72
CA LEU A 58 -6.23 -13.61 0.87
C LEU A 58 -5.82 -12.29 1.50
N ILE A 59 -5.33 -12.37 2.74
CA ILE A 59 -4.76 -11.22 3.45
C ILE A 59 -3.25 -11.21 3.18
N TRP A 60 -2.71 -10.06 2.76
CA TRP A 60 -1.28 -9.89 2.58
C TRP A 60 -0.62 -9.65 3.93
N MET A 61 0.56 -10.25 4.17
CA MET A 61 1.24 -10.14 5.46
C MET A 61 1.54 -8.69 5.79
N GLY A 62 1.16 -8.24 6.99
CA GLY A 62 1.39 -6.88 7.47
C GLY A 62 0.17 -5.96 7.29
N ASP A 63 -0.77 -6.30 6.41
CA ASP A 63 -2.01 -5.52 6.25
C ASP A 63 -2.84 -5.51 7.55
N GLU A 64 -2.76 -6.59 8.35
CA GLU A 64 -3.51 -6.72 9.61
C GLU A 64 -3.00 -5.80 10.73
N VAL A 65 -1.77 -5.30 10.61
CA VAL A 65 -1.16 -4.34 11.55
C VAL A 65 -0.97 -2.96 10.94
N GLY A 66 -1.44 -2.74 9.71
CA GLY A 66 -1.28 -1.46 9.00
C GLY A 66 0.16 -1.16 8.63
N MET A 67 0.93 -2.17 8.22
CA MET A 67 2.33 -2.02 7.82
C MET A 67 2.47 -1.02 6.66
N LEU A 68 3.33 -0.01 6.87
CA LEU A 68 3.63 1.03 5.88
C LEU A 68 4.67 0.52 4.86
N ASN A 69 5.02 1.37 3.89
CA ASN A 69 6.06 1.10 2.91
C ASN A 69 7.43 0.82 3.59
N ASP A 70 8.18 -0.15 3.08
CA ASP A 70 9.55 -0.44 3.52
C ASP A 70 10.56 0.60 2.99
N ASP A 71 11.78 0.63 3.54
CA ASP A 71 12.90 1.39 2.99
C ASP A 71 13.81 0.53 2.11
N TRP A 72 13.21 -0.05 1.07
CA TRP A 72 13.85 -1.04 0.18
C TRP A 72 15.10 -0.51 -0.53
N GLN A 73 15.20 0.82 -0.72
CA GLN A 73 16.30 1.45 -1.44
C GLN A 73 17.64 1.35 -0.69
N ARG A 74 17.60 1.09 0.61
CA ARG A 74 18.80 0.88 1.43
C ARG A 74 19.49 -0.45 1.14
N ASP A 75 18.78 -1.42 0.56
CA ASP A 75 19.36 -2.69 0.13
C ASP A 75 19.76 -2.62 -1.35
N PRO A 76 21.06 -2.69 -1.68
CA PRO A 76 21.52 -2.69 -3.08
C PRO A 76 20.91 -3.81 -3.93
N GLY A 77 20.50 -4.93 -3.33
CA GLY A 77 19.83 -6.04 -4.01
C GLY A 77 18.37 -5.77 -4.39
N HIS A 78 17.74 -4.77 -3.76
CA HIS A 78 16.34 -4.41 -3.95
C HIS A 78 16.14 -3.07 -4.67
N ALA A 79 17.14 -2.19 -4.65
CA ALA A 79 17.04 -0.79 -5.09
C ALA A 79 16.49 -0.58 -6.52
N ASP A 80 16.78 -1.50 -7.44
CA ASP A 80 16.34 -1.42 -8.85
C ASP A 80 14.88 -1.86 -9.07
N ASP A 81 14.22 -2.39 -8.06
CA ASP A 81 12.85 -2.90 -8.16
C ASP A 81 11.99 -2.39 -7.00
N ASN A 82 11.23 -1.33 -7.26
CA ASN A 82 10.41 -0.70 -6.22
C ASN A 82 9.18 -1.52 -5.81
N ARG A 83 8.99 -2.75 -6.29
CA ARG A 83 8.05 -3.69 -5.69
C ARG A 83 8.48 -4.12 -4.28
N TRP A 84 9.77 -4.09 -3.97
CA TRP A 84 10.28 -4.39 -2.63
C TRP A 84 9.80 -3.42 -1.54
N VAL A 85 9.12 -2.34 -1.92
CA VAL A 85 8.45 -1.44 -0.97
C VAL A 85 7.30 -2.12 -0.19
N HIS A 86 6.73 -3.24 -0.67
CA HIS A 86 5.49 -3.83 -0.13
C HIS A 86 5.40 -5.37 -0.19
#